data_AF-A0AAV4JSU9-F1
#
_entry.id   AF-A0AAV4JSU9-F1
#
_cell.length_a   1.000
_cell.length_b   1.000
_cell.length_c   1.000
_cell.angle_alpha   90.00
_cell.angle_beta   90.00
_cell.angle_gamma   90.00
#
_symmetry.space_group_name_H-M   'P 1'
#
loop_
_entity.id
_entity.type
_entity.pdbx_description
1 polymer ?
#
loop_
_entity_poly.entity_id
_entity_poly.type
_entity_poly.pdbx_seq_one_letter_code
_entity_poly.pdbx_strand_id
1 'polypeptide(L)'
;MRTLYIISVTTAEYKPATVLNTFLRRSGVSKGTKGCCYEGGCGTCLATITAYEPLLKTYVKYTVNSCLYELYACDGTEIVTIEGLGDPTHGLHPIQERLANHDGAQCGFCSPSQVLNMYG
;
A
#
# COMPACT_ATOMS: atom_id res chain seq x y z
N MET A 1 -6.14 9.95 13.25
CA MET A 1 -4.69 10.23 13.14
C MET A 1 -4.17 9.30 12.05
N ARG A 2 -3.77 9.81 10.87
CA ARG A 2 -3.31 8.97 9.74
C ARG A 2 -1.92 8.46 10.06
N THR A 3 -1.75 7.15 10.18
CA THR A 3 -0.41 6.55 10.24
C THR A 3 0.19 6.61 8.84
N LEU A 4 0.89 7.71 8.55
CA LEU A 4 1.72 7.87 7.37
C LEU A 4 3.06 7.20 7.65
N TYR A 5 3.40 6.17 6.90
CA TYR A 5 4.75 5.62 6.94
C TYR A 5 5.59 6.36 5.92
N ILE A 6 6.42 7.29 6.39
CA ILE A 6 7.59 7.71 5.61
C ILE A 6 8.61 6.59 5.81
N ILE A 7 8.82 5.79 4.78
CA ILE A 7 9.80 4.71 4.87
C ILE A 7 11.19 5.32 4.69
N SER A 8 12.07 5.09 5.65
CA SER A 8 13.51 5.26 5.47
C SER A 8 14.14 3.88 5.37
N VAL A 9 14.72 3.55 4.21
CA VAL A 9 15.33 2.24 3.96
C VAL A 9 16.84 2.42 3.91
N THR A 10 17.57 1.76 4.81
CA THR A 10 19.04 1.72 4.75
C THR A 10 19.53 0.48 4.02
N THR A 11 20.61 0.62 3.24
CA THR A 11 21.13 -0.45 2.36
C THR A 11 21.67 -1.69 3.07
N ALA A 12 21.89 -1.61 4.39
CA ALA A 12 22.40 -2.71 5.19
C ALA A 12 21.30 -3.69 5.67
N GLU A 13 20.02 -3.28 5.65
CA GLU A 13 18.94 -4.02 6.30
C GLU A 13 18.23 -5.02 5.36
N TYR A 14 18.11 -4.69 4.07
CA TYR A 14 17.37 -5.52 3.10
C TYR A 14 18.22 -5.89 1.88
N LYS A 15 17.94 -7.06 1.29
CA LYS A 15 18.60 -7.44 0.02
C LYS A 15 18.16 -6.47 -1.09
N PRO A 16 19.02 -6.10 -2.06
CA PRO A 16 18.65 -5.25 -3.20
C PRO A 16 17.39 -5.71 -3.95
N ALA A 17 17.19 -7.03 -4.10
CA ALA A 17 16.02 -7.61 -4.75
C ALA A 17 14.75 -7.65 -3.87
N THR A 18 14.75 -7.01 -2.69
CA THR A 18 13.58 -6.98 -1.81
C THR A 18 12.53 -6.05 -2.40
N VAL A 19 11.33 -6.58 -2.63
CA VAL A 19 10.17 -5.80 -3.08
C VAL A 19 9.36 -5.27 -1.90
N LEU A 20 8.64 -4.18 -2.12
CA LEU A 20 7.84 -3.49 -1.11
C LEU A 20 6.86 -4.43 -0.40
N ASN A 21 6.22 -5.37 -1.11
CA ASN A 21 5.30 -6.34 -0.51
C ASN A 21 5.98 -7.20 0.57
N THR A 22 7.21 -7.61 0.29
CA THR A 22 7.99 -8.45 1.21
C THR A 22 8.30 -7.66 2.47
N PHE A 23 8.72 -6.41 2.33
CA PHE A 23 8.92 -5.50 3.45
C PHE A 23 7.62 -5.37 4.27
N LEU A 24 6.55 -4.85 3.66
CA LEU A 24 5.29 -4.56 4.34
C LEU A 24 4.77 -5.74 5.17
N ARG A 25 4.83 -6.95 4.59
CA ARG A 25 4.30 -8.16 5.23
C ARG A 25 5.25 -8.75 6.26
N ARG A 26 6.57 -8.78 6.01
CA ARG A 26 7.54 -9.41 6.93
C ARG A 26 7.93 -8.53 8.10
N SER A 27 8.02 -7.21 7.91
CA SER A 27 8.25 -6.26 9.02
C SER A 27 7.00 -6.08 9.89
N GLY A 28 5.83 -6.49 9.39
CA GLY A 28 4.55 -6.36 10.09
C GLY A 28 3.91 -4.97 9.94
N VAL A 29 4.49 -4.09 9.12
CA VAL A 29 3.94 -2.75 8.81
C VAL A 29 2.52 -2.85 8.23
N SER A 30 2.25 -3.83 7.36
CA SER A 30 0.90 -4.10 6.87
C SER A 30 0.63 -5.59 6.67
N LYS A 31 -0.43 -6.06 7.33
CA LYS A 31 -0.99 -7.41 7.12
C LYS A 31 -2.15 -7.39 6.12
N GLY A 32 -2.71 -6.21 5.88
CA GLY A 32 -3.81 -5.91 4.99
C GLY A 32 -3.40 -5.93 3.52
N THR A 33 -2.23 -5.41 3.16
CA THR A 33 -1.66 -5.60 1.81
C THR A 33 -1.34 -7.08 1.60
N LYS A 34 -1.93 -7.71 0.58
CA LYS A 34 -1.81 -9.16 0.34
C LYS A 34 -0.68 -9.49 -0.63
N GLY A 35 -0.24 -10.74 -0.60
CA GLY A 35 0.61 -11.35 -1.63
C GLY A 35 -0.12 -12.55 -2.21
N CYS A 36 -0.18 -12.66 -3.54
CA CYS A 36 -0.93 -13.71 -4.23
C CYS A 36 -0.19 -14.18 -5.50
N CYS A 37 -0.33 -13.45 -6.62
CA CYS A 37 0.27 -13.87 -7.90
C CYS A 37 1.75 -13.51 -8.07
N TYR A 38 2.25 -12.46 -7.39
CA TYR A 38 3.63 -11.94 -7.52
C TYR A 38 4.08 -11.52 -8.94
N GLU A 39 3.13 -11.30 -9.85
CA GLU A 39 3.39 -10.90 -11.25
C GLU A 39 2.58 -9.65 -11.67
N GLY A 40 1.95 -8.97 -10.72
CA GLY A 40 1.20 -7.72 -10.95
C GLY A 40 -0.20 -7.89 -11.56
N GLY A 41 -0.60 -9.10 -11.96
CA GLY A 41 -1.90 -9.33 -12.62
C GLY A 41 -3.12 -9.26 -11.70
N CYS A 42 -3.02 -9.74 -10.46
CA CYS A 42 -4.19 -9.86 -9.57
C CYS A 42 -4.58 -8.58 -8.82
N GLY A 43 -3.66 -7.60 -8.71
CA GLY A 43 -3.91 -6.36 -7.97
C GLY A 43 -4.27 -6.51 -6.48
N THR A 44 -3.93 -7.62 -5.80
CA THR A 44 -4.23 -7.79 -4.35
C THR A 44 -3.14 -7.24 -3.43
N CYS A 45 -2.06 -6.74 -4.01
CA CYS A 45 -0.88 -6.25 -3.31
C CYS A 45 -0.73 -4.73 -3.39
N LEU A 46 -1.81 -4.00 -3.63
CA LEU A 46 -1.70 -2.56 -3.85
C LEU A 46 -1.23 -1.81 -2.60
N ALA A 47 -0.44 -0.76 -2.85
CA ALA A 47 -0.06 0.29 -1.91
C ALA A 47 -0.06 1.62 -2.68
N THR A 48 -0.44 2.71 -2.02
CA THR A 48 -0.41 4.05 -2.62
C THR A 48 0.85 4.77 -2.17
N ILE A 49 1.59 5.33 -3.13
CA ILE A 49 2.84 6.07 -2.91
C ILE A 49 2.58 7.53 -3.23
N THR A 50 3.05 8.42 -2.36
CA THR A 50 3.21 9.84 -2.67
C THR A 50 4.70 10.17 -2.68
N ALA A 51 5.21 10.55 -3.85
CA ALA A 51 6.63 10.83 -4.08
C ALA A 51 6.81 12.10 -4.90
N TYR A 52 7.94 12.78 -4.73
CA TYR A 52 8.27 13.96 -5.52
C TYR A 52 8.63 13.56 -6.96
N GLU A 53 7.93 14.10 -7.94
CA GLU A 53 8.20 13.92 -9.37
C GLU A 53 9.04 15.11 -9.88
N PRO A 54 10.35 14.93 -10.15
CA PRO A 54 11.25 16.02 -10.50
C PRO A 54 10.84 16.78 -11.76
N LEU A 55 10.22 16.10 -12.74
CA LEU A 55 9.80 16.73 -13.99
C LEU A 55 8.61 17.66 -13.80
N LEU A 56 7.70 17.30 -12.88
CA LEU A 56 6.51 18.10 -12.55
C LEU A 56 6.75 19.08 -11.39
N LYS A 57 7.91 18.98 -10.71
CA LYS A 57 8.29 19.77 -9.54
C LYS A 57 7.23 19.77 -8.43
N THR A 58 6.58 18.62 -8.24
CA THR A 58 5.50 18.45 -7.26
C THR A 58 5.46 17.01 -6.76
N TYR A 59 4.72 16.78 -5.68
CA TYR A 59 4.42 15.43 -5.22
C TYR A 59 3.27 14.84 -6.03
N VAL A 60 3.47 13.61 -6.50
CA VAL A 60 2.48 12.84 -7.24
C VAL A 60 2.09 11.64 -6.40
N LYS A 61 0.78 11.41 -6.31
CA LYS A 61 0.19 10.24 -5.66
C LYS A 61 -0.20 9.22 -6.73
N TYR A 62 0.18 7.97 -6.54
CA TYR A 62 -0.16 6.87 -7.45
C TYR A 62 -0.16 5.52 -6.74
N THR A 63 -0.89 4.55 -7.30
CA THR A 63 -1.00 3.19 -6.74
C THR A 63 -0.11 2.22 -7.48
N VAL A 64 0.59 1.36 -6.75
CA VAL A 64 1.54 0.38 -7.31
C VAL A 64 1.21 -1.04 -6.87
N ASN A 65 1.55 -2.02 -7.71
CA ASN A 65 1.66 -3.41 -7.30
C ASN A 65 2.92 -3.59 -6.44
N SER A 66 2.77 -3.63 -5.12
CA SER A 66 3.92 -3.72 -4.20
C SER A 66 4.76 -4.99 -4.40
N CYS A 67 4.23 -6.03 -5.04
CA CYS A 67 5.00 -7.25 -5.34
C CYS A 67 6.05 -7.06 -6.43
N LEU A 68 5.94 -6.00 -7.25
CA LEU A 68 6.89 -5.65 -8.32
C LEU A 68 7.64 -4.34 -8.03
N TYR A 69 7.22 -3.58 -7.02
CA TYR A 69 7.86 -2.31 -6.68
C TYR A 69 9.07 -2.54 -5.77
N GLU A 70 10.22 -2.02 -6.17
CA GLU A 70 11.47 -2.18 -5.42
C GLU A 70 11.43 -1.42 -4.09
N LEU A 71 11.86 -2.05 -2.99
CA LEU A 71 11.82 -1.42 -1.68
C LEU A 71 12.68 -0.15 -1.61
N TYR A 72 13.85 -0.17 -2.24
CA TYR A 72 14.78 0.96 -2.22
C TYR A 72 14.26 2.18 -3.00
N ALA A 73 13.34 2.00 -3.94
CA ALA A 73 12.67 3.11 -4.61
C ALA A 73 11.66 3.85 -3.70
N CYS A 74 11.33 3.27 -2.54
CA CYS A 74 10.42 3.86 -1.58
C CYS A 74 11.09 4.78 -0.55
N ASP A 75 12.43 4.88 -0.55
CA ASP A 75 13.14 5.68 0.44
C ASP A 75 12.74 7.16 0.37
N GLY A 76 12.35 7.73 1.52
CA GLY A 76 11.87 9.11 1.62
C GLY A 76 10.47 9.35 1.02
N THR A 77 9.76 8.30 0.57
CA THR A 77 8.39 8.42 0.05
C THR A 77 7.35 8.16 1.13
N GLU A 78 6.16 8.73 0.97
CA GLU A 78 5.01 8.41 1.80
C GLU A 78 4.29 7.18 1.24
N ILE A 79 4.08 6.16 2.07
CA ILE A 79 3.35 4.95 1.70
C ILE A 79 2.08 4.83 2.54
N VAL A 80 0.97 4.63 1.84
CA VAL A 80 -0.35 4.36 2.41
C VAL A 80 -0.78 2.94 2.06
N THR A 81 -0.98 2.13 3.09
CA THR A 81 -1.62 0.80 2.99
C THR A 81 -3.08 0.89 3.42
N ILE A 82 -3.80 -0.23 3.38
CA ILE A 82 -5.21 -0.27 3.78
C ILE A 82 -5.41 0.18 5.24
N GLU A 83 -4.48 -0.18 6.12
CA GLU A 83 -4.52 0.22 7.54
C GLU A 83 -4.26 1.72 7.72
N GLY A 84 -3.46 2.33 6.84
CA GLY A 84 -3.19 3.76 6.87
C GLY A 84 -4.39 4.63 6.49
N LEU A 85 -5.37 4.08 5.75
CA LEU A 85 -6.60 4.79 5.40
C LEU A 85 -7.61 4.86 6.55
N GLY A 86 -7.66 3.83 7.36
CA GLY A 86 -8.64 3.69 8.42
C GLY A 86 -8.68 2.26 8.95
N ASP A 87 -9.15 2.14 10.18
CA ASP A 87 -9.28 0.88 10.89
C ASP A 87 -10.48 0.94 11.86
N PRO A 88 -10.97 -0.21 12.36
CA PRO A 88 -12.15 -0.23 13.24
C PRO A 88 -12.00 0.53 14.57
N THR A 89 -10.77 0.81 15.01
CA THR A 89 -10.49 1.52 16.27
C THR A 89 -10.44 3.04 16.10
N HIS A 90 -10.00 3.54 14.94
CA HIS A 90 -9.86 4.98 14.66
C HIS A 90 -10.88 5.52 13.65
N GLY A 91 -11.73 4.66 13.12
CA GLY A 91 -12.71 4.98 12.08
C GLY A 91 -12.24 4.53 10.70
N LEU A 92 -13.21 4.11 9.89
CA LEU A 92 -12.99 3.66 8.52
C LEU A 92 -13.04 4.85 7.55
N HIS A 93 -12.23 4.78 6.50
CA HIS A 93 -12.35 5.69 5.37
C HIS A 93 -13.69 5.47 4.65
N PRO A 94 -14.36 6.50 4.11
CA PRO A 94 -15.65 6.33 3.42
C PRO A 94 -15.65 5.29 2.28
N ILE A 95 -14.49 5.08 1.63
CA ILE A 95 -14.35 4.02 0.62
C ILE A 95 -14.44 2.62 1.26
N GLN A 96 -13.82 2.41 2.42
CA GLN A 96 -13.90 1.15 3.17
C GLN A 96 -15.34 0.89 3.62
N GLU A 97 -16.00 1.89 4.20
CA GLU A 97 -17.40 1.79 4.65
C GLU A 97 -18.35 1.46 3.50
N ARG A 98 -18.22 2.16 2.36
CA ARG A 98 -19.07 1.92 1.20
C ARG A 98 -18.86 0.53 0.61
N LEU A 99 -17.62 0.06 0.49
CA LEU A 99 -17.36 -1.29 0.00
C LEU A 99 -18.00 -2.35 0.91
N ALA A 100 -17.91 -2.17 2.23
CA ALA A 100 -18.48 -3.10 3.21
C ALA A 100 -20.02 -3.06 3.26
N ASN A 101 -20.61 -1.86 3.21
CA ASN A 101 -22.07 -1.67 3.39
C ASN A 101 -22.89 -1.96 2.12
N HIS A 102 -22.25 -2.09 0.97
CA HIS A 102 -22.91 -2.34 -0.32
C HIS A 102 -22.50 -3.69 -0.93
N ASP A 103 -22.28 -4.70 -0.09
CA ASP A 103 -21.98 -6.09 -0.49
C ASP A 103 -20.76 -6.23 -1.43
N GLY A 104 -19.84 -5.27 -1.39
CA GLY A 104 -18.64 -5.22 -2.22
C GLY A 104 -17.53 -6.17 -1.77
N ALA A 105 -17.74 -6.94 -0.70
CA ALA A 105 -16.79 -7.88 -0.15
C ALA A 105 -17.47 -9.21 0.20
N GLN A 106 -16.89 -10.32 -0.27
CA GLN A 106 -17.30 -11.68 0.11
C GLN A 106 -16.23 -12.33 1.00
N CYS A 107 -15.27 -13.06 0.40
CA CYS A 107 -14.13 -13.62 1.15
C CYS A 107 -13.19 -12.54 1.71
N GLY A 108 -13.30 -11.32 1.21
CA GLY A 108 -12.55 -10.15 1.69
C GLY A 108 -11.08 -10.08 1.27
N PHE A 109 -10.54 -11.08 0.55
CA PHE A 109 -9.10 -11.12 0.25
C PHE A 109 -8.64 -9.98 -0.66
N CYS A 110 -9.42 -9.65 -1.70
CA CYS A 110 -9.10 -8.57 -2.64
C CYS A 110 -9.57 -7.18 -2.17
N SER A 111 -10.47 -7.12 -1.19
CA SER A 111 -11.11 -5.87 -0.74
C SER A 111 -10.12 -4.79 -0.30
N PRO A 112 -9.03 -5.08 0.45
CA PRO A 112 -8.02 -4.07 0.79
C PRO A 112 -7.47 -3.32 -0.41
N SER A 113 -7.16 -4.03 -1.49
CA SER A 113 -6.60 -3.42 -2.69
C SER A 113 -7.65 -2.77 -3.57
N GLN A 114 -8.89 -3.27 -3.60
CA GLN A 114 -9.99 -2.55 -4.25
C GLN A 114 -10.19 -1.16 -3.63
N VAL A 115 -10.12 -1.06 -2.30
CA VAL A 115 -10.15 0.23 -1.58
C VAL A 115 -8.99 1.12 -2.00
N LEU A 116 -7.75 0.62 -1.98
CA LEU A 116 -6.58 1.42 -2.34
C LEU A 116 -6.61 1.86 -3.81
N ASN A 117 -7.13 1.02 -4.71
CA ASN A 117 -7.28 1.36 -6.12
C ASN A 117 -8.28 2.50 -6.35
N MET A 118 -9.33 2.61 -5.53
CA MET A 118 -10.26 3.74 -5.56
C MET A 118 -9.72 4.99 -4.86
N TYR A 119 -8.74 4.84 -3.97
CA TYR A 119 -8.15 5.94 -3.20
C TYR A 119 -7.02 6.67 -3.92
N GLY A 120 -6.14 5.90 -4.57
CA GLY A 120 -4.89 6.40 -5.13
C GLY A 120 -5.06 7.24 -6.38
#